data_AF-A0A956USV4-F1
#
_entry.id   AF-A0A956USV4-F1
#
_cell.length_a   1.000
_cell.length_b   1.000
_cell.length_c   1.000
_cell.angle_alpha   90.00
_cell.angle_beta   90.00
_cell.angle_gamma   90.00
#
_symmetry.space_group_name_H-M   'P 1'
#
loop_
_entity.id
_entity.type
_entity.pdbx_description
1 polymer ?
#
loop_
_entity_poly.entity_id
_entity_poly.type
_entity_poly.pdbx_seq_one_letter_code
_entity_poly.pdbx_strand_id
1 'polypeptide(L)'
;ITSSSPPEGSRQLLMRSWTSMATRTVVVPSGGATLKFCSKVYSFESNDSARLLVNGNTVLTFTSASATNCNWQASLPAGLVTITFEADMSASSDYWYIDGLVVTKN
;
A
#
# COMPACT_ATOMS: atom_id res chain seq x y z
N ILE A 1 7.93 -15.18 -4.09
CA ILE A 1 7.23 -14.56 -2.94
C ILE A 1 6.27 -15.59 -2.34
N THR A 2 6.69 -16.27 -1.27
CA THR A 2 5.81 -17.17 -0.50
C THR A 2 4.92 -16.34 0.45
N SER A 3 3.96 -16.95 1.15
CA SER A 3 3.01 -16.26 2.04
C SER A 3 3.64 -15.61 3.27
N SER A 4 4.94 -15.78 3.54
CA SER A 4 5.59 -15.35 4.78
C SER A 4 6.88 -14.54 4.62
N SER A 5 7.41 -14.36 3.39
CA SER A 5 8.66 -13.59 3.20
C SER A 5 8.38 -12.14 2.77
N PRO A 6 9.10 -11.16 3.32
CA PRO A 6 9.14 -9.80 2.77
C PRO A 6 9.48 -9.83 1.28
N PRO A 7 8.83 -8.99 0.46
CA PRO A 7 9.29 -8.70 -0.88
C PRO A 7 10.73 -8.16 -0.92
N GLU A 8 11.14 -7.35 0.07
CA GLU A 8 12.51 -6.84 0.21
C GLU A 8 13.00 -6.90 1.68
N GLY A 9 14.28 -7.28 1.87
CA GLY A 9 14.88 -7.30 3.21
C GLY A 9 14.22 -8.27 4.21
N SER A 10 14.17 -7.87 5.50
CA SER A 10 13.70 -8.71 6.61
C SER A 10 12.47 -8.17 7.32
N ARG A 11 11.93 -7.01 6.91
CA ARG A 11 10.83 -6.31 7.55
C ARG A 11 9.88 -5.77 6.50
N GLN A 12 8.59 -5.86 6.77
CA GLN A 12 7.52 -5.37 5.91
C GLN A 12 6.40 -4.81 6.78
N LEU A 13 5.59 -3.91 6.22
CA LEU A 13 4.32 -3.52 6.83
C LEU A 13 3.30 -4.61 6.52
N LEU A 14 2.67 -5.14 7.57
CA LEU A 14 1.68 -6.19 7.47
C LEU A 14 0.38 -5.72 8.12
N MET A 15 -0.63 -5.50 7.28
CA MET A 15 -2.00 -5.25 7.69
C MET A 15 -2.68 -6.59 7.88
N ARG A 16 -3.33 -6.80 9.02
CA ARG A 16 -4.02 -8.05 9.36
C ARG A 16 -5.40 -7.75 9.87
N SER A 17 -6.37 -8.61 9.52
CA SER A 17 -7.69 -8.74 10.14
C SER A 17 -8.51 -7.45 10.19
N TRP A 18 -9.70 -7.45 9.60
CA TRP A 18 -10.63 -6.32 9.66
C TRP A 18 -10.07 -5.02 9.05
N THR A 19 -10.76 -3.92 9.30
CA THR A 19 -10.34 -2.60 8.87
C THR A 19 -9.06 -2.17 9.59
N SER A 20 -8.01 -1.86 8.84
CA SER A 20 -6.73 -1.38 9.37
C SER A 20 -6.14 -0.26 8.53
N MET A 21 -5.38 0.64 9.17
CA MET A 21 -4.84 1.82 8.51
C MET A 21 -3.42 2.11 8.98
N ALA A 22 -2.55 2.51 8.04
CA ALA A 22 -1.24 3.07 8.32
C ALA A 22 -1.10 4.38 7.54
N THR A 23 -0.86 5.46 8.28
CA THR A 23 -0.83 6.82 7.73
C THR A 23 0.52 7.47 7.96
N ARG A 24 1.02 8.19 6.96
CA ARG A 24 2.18 9.07 7.09
C ARG A 24 1.98 10.37 6.34
N THR A 25 2.31 11.47 6.99
CA THR A 25 2.40 12.78 6.35
C THR A 25 3.84 13.06 5.97
N VAL A 26 4.08 13.53 4.74
CA VAL A 26 5.39 13.89 4.21
C VAL A 26 5.32 15.24 3.50
N VAL A 27 6.44 15.95 3.47
CA VAL A 27 6.59 17.15 2.63
C VAL A 27 7.19 16.71 1.30
N VAL A 28 6.44 16.90 0.22
CA VAL A 28 6.87 16.59 -1.14
C VAL A 28 7.42 17.87 -1.79
N PRO A 29 8.64 17.83 -2.37
CA PRO A 29 9.24 18.98 -3.03
C PRO A 29 8.39 19.56 -4.17
N SER A 30 8.70 20.80 -4.55
CA SER A 30 8.17 21.40 -5.78
C SER A 30 8.51 20.50 -6.98
N GLY A 31 7.49 20.18 -7.79
CA GLY A 31 7.57 19.22 -8.90
C GLY A 31 6.89 17.87 -8.63
N GLY A 32 6.50 17.61 -7.38
CA GLY A 32 5.88 16.34 -6.99
C GLY A 32 6.90 15.21 -6.84
N ALA A 33 6.38 14.02 -6.56
CA ALA A 33 7.19 12.82 -6.45
C ALA A 33 6.40 11.60 -6.95
N THR A 34 7.10 10.49 -7.11
CA THR A 34 6.51 9.17 -7.36
C THR A 34 6.80 8.28 -6.17
N LEU A 35 5.75 7.72 -5.57
CA LEU A 35 5.83 6.64 -4.62
C LEU A 35 5.91 5.31 -5.38
N LYS A 36 6.89 4.48 -5.07
CA LYS A 36 7.02 3.10 -5.56
C LYS A 36 7.05 2.12 -4.38
N PHE A 37 6.40 0.96 -4.53
CA PHE A 37 6.37 -0.06 -3.48
C PHE A 37 6.01 -1.46 -4.01
N CYS A 38 6.27 -2.47 -3.18
CA CYS A 38 5.75 -3.83 -3.33
C CYS A 38 4.43 -4.01 -2.59
N SER A 39 3.51 -4.74 -3.22
CA SER A 39 2.22 -5.09 -2.65
C SER A 39 1.86 -6.54 -2.97
N LYS A 40 1.30 -7.23 -1.96
CA LYS A 40 0.68 -8.54 -2.08
C LYS A 40 -0.53 -8.61 -1.17
N VAL A 41 -1.67 -9.00 -1.72
CA VAL A 41 -2.82 -9.44 -0.92
C VAL A 41 -2.79 -10.96 -0.78
N TYR A 42 -3.35 -11.46 0.31
CA TYR A 42 -3.49 -12.90 0.55
C TYR A 42 -4.82 -13.18 1.23
N SER A 43 -5.49 -14.24 0.79
CA SER A 43 -6.79 -14.70 1.27
C SER A 43 -7.99 -13.77 1.04
N PHE A 44 -7.79 -12.58 0.46
CA PHE A 44 -8.88 -11.65 0.17
C PHE A 44 -10.06 -12.36 -0.52
N GLU A 45 -11.26 -12.19 0.03
CA GLU A 45 -12.51 -12.59 -0.60
C GLU A 45 -13.05 -11.50 -1.54
N SER A 46 -14.19 -11.77 -2.20
CA SER A 46 -14.76 -10.87 -3.22
C SER A 46 -15.09 -9.47 -2.71
N ASN A 47 -15.31 -9.33 -1.40
CA ASN A 47 -15.71 -8.07 -0.77
C ASN A 47 -14.52 -7.38 -0.07
N ASP A 48 -13.35 -8.02 -0.02
CA ASP A 48 -12.18 -7.44 0.61
C ASP A 48 -11.49 -6.47 -0.33
N SER A 49 -11.00 -5.38 0.25
CA SER A 49 -10.24 -4.40 -0.49
C SER A 49 -9.15 -3.77 0.36
N ALA A 50 -8.06 -3.43 -0.31
CA ALA A 50 -7.02 -2.58 0.23
C ALA A 50 -6.84 -1.40 -0.71
N ARG A 51 -6.48 -0.24 -0.16
CA ARG A 51 -6.49 1.03 -0.86
C ARG A 51 -5.25 1.83 -0.48
N LEU A 52 -4.63 2.43 -1.47
CA LEU A 52 -3.70 3.53 -1.26
C LEU A 52 -4.47 4.83 -1.45
N LEU A 53 -4.47 5.69 -0.44
CA LEU A 53 -5.05 7.01 -0.48
C LEU A 53 -3.95 8.07 -0.42
N VAL A 54 -4.09 9.11 -1.25
CA VAL A 54 -3.25 10.31 -1.25
C VAL A 54 -4.15 11.50 -0.95
N ASN A 55 -3.90 12.18 0.17
CA ASN A 55 -4.74 13.26 0.69
C ASN A 55 -6.23 12.86 0.79
N GLY A 56 -6.49 11.62 1.23
CA GLY A 56 -7.84 11.07 1.37
C GLY A 56 -8.49 10.58 0.07
N ASN A 57 -7.84 10.72 -1.08
CA ASN A 57 -8.36 10.21 -2.35
C ASN A 57 -7.74 8.86 -2.69
N THR A 58 -8.57 7.85 -2.99
CA THR A 58 -8.10 6.55 -3.47
C THR A 58 -7.38 6.70 -4.80
N VAL A 59 -6.11 6.29 -4.86
CA VAL A 59 -5.29 6.30 -6.09
C VAL A 59 -4.96 4.91 -6.59
N LEU A 60 -4.98 3.89 -5.72
CA LEU A 60 -4.87 2.48 -6.09
C LEU A 60 -5.82 1.65 -5.23
N THR A 61 -6.38 0.60 -5.84
CA THR A 61 -7.20 -0.40 -5.16
C THR A 61 -6.63 -1.78 -5.42
N PHE A 62 -6.57 -2.59 -4.37
CA PHE A 62 -6.10 -3.97 -4.35
C PHE A 62 -7.24 -4.87 -3.92
N THR A 63 -7.46 -5.94 -4.68
CA THR A 63 -8.49 -6.95 -4.44
C THR A 63 -7.87 -8.34 -4.60
N SER A 64 -8.65 -9.40 -4.35
CA SER A 64 -8.22 -10.79 -4.58
C SER A 64 -7.66 -11.08 -5.98
N ALA A 65 -8.05 -10.30 -6.99
CA ALA A 65 -7.52 -10.40 -8.36
C ALA A 65 -6.17 -9.68 -8.58
N SER A 66 -5.72 -8.90 -7.60
CA SER A 66 -4.48 -8.12 -7.72
C SER A 66 -3.25 -9.01 -7.61
N ALA A 67 -2.40 -8.96 -8.63
CA ALA A 67 -1.14 -9.69 -8.64
C ALA A 67 -0.18 -9.16 -7.56
N THR A 68 0.65 -10.06 -7.05
CA THR A 68 1.85 -9.65 -6.31
C THR A 68 2.80 -8.92 -7.26
N ASN A 69 3.15 -7.67 -6.94
CA ASN A 69 4.01 -6.84 -7.79
C ASN A 69 4.84 -5.86 -6.94
N CYS A 70 6.07 -5.59 -7.38
CA CYS A 70 7.05 -4.68 -6.76
C CYS A 70 7.22 -3.34 -7.48
N ASN A 71 6.34 -3.05 -8.43
CA ASN A 71 6.38 -1.84 -9.25
C ASN A 71 5.07 -1.06 -9.19
N TRP A 72 4.30 -1.18 -8.11
CA TRP A 72 3.15 -0.31 -7.88
C TRP A 72 3.62 1.12 -7.69
N GLN A 73 2.93 2.06 -8.34
CA GLN A 73 3.33 3.46 -8.37
C GLN A 73 2.12 4.37 -8.17
N ALA A 74 2.34 5.48 -7.46
CA ALA A 74 1.37 6.56 -7.32
C ALA A 74 2.09 7.91 -7.36
N SER A 75 1.49 8.87 -8.08
CA SER A 75 1.98 10.25 -8.10
C SER A 75 1.59 10.96 -6.80
N LEU A 76 2.56 11.65 -6.21
CA LEU A 76 2.38 12.49 -5.03
C LEU A 76 2.43 13.97 -5.46
N PRO A 77 1.40 14.78 -5.16
CA PRO A 77 1.43 16.20 -5.46
C PRO A 77 2.50 16.91 -4.62
N ALA A 78 2.94 18.10 -5.05
CA ALA A 78 3.84 18.92 -4.27
C ALA A 78 3.15 19.46 -3.00
N GLY A 79 3.93 19.73 -1.94
CA GLY A 79 3.43 20.28 -0.68
C GLY A 79 3.27 19.23 0.42
N LEU A 80 2.40 19.51 1.38
CA LEU A 80 2.13 18.57 2.48
C LEU A 80 1.19 17.47 1.99
N VAL A 81 1.65 16.22 2.01
CA VAL A 81 0.92 15.07 1.48
C VAL A 81 0.73 14.02 2.55
N THR A 82 -0.51 13.55 2.69
CA THR A 82 -0.87 12.40 3.53
C THR A 82 -0.98 11.16 2.66
N ILE A 83 -0.20 10.14 2.98
CA ILE A 83 -0.22 8.82 2.35
C ILE A 83 -0.85 7.86 3.34
N THR A 84 -1.92 7.19 2.93
CA THR A 84 -2.62 6.21 3.78
C THR A 84 -2.73 4.89 3.04
N PHE A 85 -2.25 3.83 3.68
CA PHE A 85 -2.60 2.48 3.30
C PHE A 85 -3.76 2.05 4.19
N GLU A 86 -4.88 1.70 3.58
CA GLU A 86 -6.11 1.30 4.26
C GLU A 86 -6.52 -0.09 3.77
N ALA A 87 -6.78 -1.02 4.67
CA ALA A 87 -7.36 -2.31 4.35
C ALA A 87 -8.76 -2.40 4.96
N ASP A 88 -9.66 -3.02 4.23
CA ASP A 88 -11.00 -3.41 4.65
C ASP A 88 -11.16 -4.89 4.28
N MET A 89 -11.03 -5.75 5.29
CA MET A 89 -10.94 -7.21 5.13
C MET A 89 -12.00 -7.88 6.00
N SER A 90 -12.53 -9.01 5.57
CA SER A 90 -13.67 -9.65 6.20
C SER A 90 -13.28 -10.76 7.20
N ALA A 91 -12.05 -11.28 7.12
CA ALA A 91 -11.60 -12.39 7.93
C ALA A 91 -10.27 -12.13 8.67
N SER A 92 -10.03 -12.95 9.71
CA SER A 92 -8.80 -12.88 10.51
C SER A 92 -7.56 -13.36 9.77
N SER A 93 -7.74 -14.13 8.69
CA SER A 93 -6.66 -14.73 7.90
C SER A 93 -6.34 -13.94 6.63
N ASP A 94 -6.89 -12.74 6.49
CA ASP A 94 -6.59 -11.84 5.38
C ASP A 94 -5.41 -10.96 5.72
N TYR A 95 -4.57 -10.79 4.70
CA TYR A 95 -3.33 -10.06 4.85
C TYR A 95 -3.10 -9.15 3.66
N TRP A 96 -2.64 -7.95 3.96
CA TRP A 96 -2.03 -7.09 2.97
C TRP A 96 -0.60 -6.73 3.37
N TYR A 97 0.34 -7.15 2.53
CA TYR A 97 1.77 -6.95 2.68
C TYR A 97 2.20 -5.76 1.84
N ILE A 98 2.91 -4.83 2.47
CA ILE A 98 3.47 -3.63 1.85
C ILE A 98 4.95 -3.55 2.21
N ASP A 99 5.80 -3.32 1.21
CA ASP A 99 7.24 -3.29 1.42
C ASP A 99 7.97 -2.44 0.36
N GLY A 100 9.26 -2.18 0.57
CA GLY A 100 10.12 -1.50 -0.41
C GLY A 100 9.63 -0.09 -0.75
N LEU A 101 9.09 0.65 0.22
CA LEU A 101 8.59 2.00 -0.01
C LEU A 101 9.75 2.94 -0.38
N VAL A 102 9.72 3.45 -1.60
CA VAL A 102 10.66 4.44 -2.11
C VAL A 102 9.89 5.65 -2.64
N VAL A 103 10.32 6.85 -2.25
CA VAL A 103 9.80 8.10 -2.81
C VAL A 103 10.90 8.74 -3.63
N THR A 104 10.66 8.90 -4.93
CA THR A 104 11.60 9.51 -5.86
C THR A 104 11.01 10.83 -6.34
N LYS A 105 11.79 11.91 -6.28
CA LYS A 105 11.38 13.20 -6.83
C LYS A 105 11.21 13.08 -8.36
N ASN A 106 10.19 13.75 -8.91
CA ASN A 106 10.03 13.87 -10.35
C ASN A 106 11.06 14.81 -10.98
#